data_AF-A0A9E5RES9-F1
#
_entry.id   AF-A0A9E5RES9-F1
#
_cell.length_a   1.000
_cell.length_b   1.000
_cell.length_c   1.000
_cell.angle_alpha   90.00
_cell.angle_beta   90.00
_cell.angle_gamma   90.00
#
_symmetry.space_group_name_H-M   'P 1'
#
loop_
_entity.id
_entity.type
_entity.pdbx_description
1 polymer ?
#
loop_
_entity_poly.entity_id
_entity_poly.type
_entity_poly.pdbx_seq_one_letter_code
_entity_poly.pdbx_strand_id
1 'polypeptide(L)'
;MALTSLPVLTPAQVQQLSPAALAYIGDAVYELYVRSFYLMPPKRLQAYHSQVVGQVRAESQANHLRSLEPHLTATELEISKRGRNAASKRPRRVALEIYQSATSLETLMGYLYITDPQRLAQLLTKLDLEKPSD
;
A
#
# COMPACT_ATOMS: atom_id res chain seq x y z
N MET A 1 -23.20 5.48 -6.49
CA MET A 1 -23.32 4.33 -7.41
C MET A 1 -22.66 3.15 -6.72
N ALA A 2 -23.43 2.11 -6.45
CA ALA A 2 -23.17 1.14 -5.39
C ALA A 2 -22.08 0.11 -5.79
N LEU A 3 -21.01 0.03 -5.00
CA LEU A 3 -20.04 -1.08 -5.01
C LEU A 3 -20.64 -2.36 -4.37
N THR A 4 -21.96 -2.52 -4.36
CA THR A 4 -22.70 -3.55 -3.60
C THR A 4 -22.71 -4.92 -4.27
N SER A 5 -21.88 -5.16 -5.28
CA SER A 5 -21.76 -6.43 -5.99
C SER A 5 -20.40 -7.11 -5.85
N LEU A 6 -19.48 -6.58 -5.04
CA LEU A 6 -18.23 -7.28 -4.77
C LEU A 6 -18.44 -8.39 -3.74
N PRO A 7 -17.87 -9.59 -3.95
CA PRO A 7 -17.98 -10.67 -2.99
C PRO A 7 -17.27 -10.28 -1.69
N VAL A 8 -17.98 -10.37 -0.57
CA VAL A 8 -17.38 -10.24 0.75
C VAL A 8 -16.64 -11.54 1.06
N LEU A 9 -15.33 -11.45 1.27
CA LEU A 9 -14.51 -12.60 1.60
C LEU A 9 -14.68 -12.97 3.08
N THR A 10 -14.86 -14.26 3.35
CA THR A 10 -14.82 -14.79 4.70
C THR A 10 -13.38 -14.76 5.27
N PRO A 11 -13.19 -14.75 6.60
CA PRO A 11 -11.85 -14.81 7.19
C PRO A 11 -11.00 -15.97 6.68
N ALA A 12 -11.62 -17.14 6.46
CA ALA A 12 -10.93 -18.32 5.91
C ALA A 12 -10.44 -18.09 4.46
N GLN A 13 -11.25 -17.44 3.62
CA GLN A 13 -10.85 -17.10 2.25
C GLN A 13 -9.72 -16.07 2.23
N VAL A 14 -9.74 -15.08 3.12
CA VAL A 14 -8.65 -14.09 3.23
C VAL A 14 -7.33 -14.77 3.57
N GLN A 15 -7.34 -15.75 4.49
CA GLN A 15 -6.12 -16.48 4.85
C GLN A 15 -5.52 -17.28 3.68
N GLN A 16 -6.35 -17.74 2.74
CA GLN A 16 -5.94 -18.46 1.54
C GLN A 16 -5.37 -17.56 0.44
N LEU A 17 -5.56 -16.24 0.53
CA LEU A 17 -4.97 -15.32 -0.45
C LEU A 17 -3.45 -15.37 -0.38
N SER A 18 -2.83 -15.47 -1.56
CA SER A 18 -1.39 -15.38 -1.66
C SER A 18 -0.92 -13.96 -1.36
N PRO A 19 0.30 -13.77 -0.84
CA PRO A 19 0.85 -12.43 -0.64
C PRO A 19 0.88 -11.61 -1.95
N ALA A 20 1.11 -12.26 -3.09
CA ALA A 20 1.07 -11.61 -4.39
C ALA A 20 -0.34 -11.10 -4.76
N ALA A 21 -1.40 -11.83 -4.43
CA ALA A 21 -2.78 -11.38 -4.66
C ALA A 21 -3.15 -10.20 -3.75
N LEU A 22 -2.68 -10.23 -2.49
CA LEU A 22 -2.85 -9.11 -1.56
C LEU A 22 -2.07 -7.87 -2.02
N ALA A 23 -0.82 -8.04 -2.46
CA ALA A 23 -0.02 -6.96 -3.01
C ALA A 23 -0.65 -6.34 -4.25
N TYR A 24 -1.20 -7.17 -5.15
CA TYR A 24 -1.88 -6.70 -6.36
C TYR A 24 -3.04 -5.73 -6.07
N ILE A 25 -3.91 -6.06 -5.11
CA ILE A 25 -5.00 -5.13 -4.73
C ILE A 25 -4.50 -3.97 -3.87
N GLY A 26 -3.51 -4.22 -3.01
CA GLY A 26 -2.93 -3.21 -2.13
C GLY A 26 -2.18 -2.09 -2.85
N ASP A 27 -1.51 -2.40 -3.96
CA ASP A 27 -0.92 -1.41 -4.87
C ASP A 27 -1.98 -0.44 -5.39
N ALA A 28 -3.12 -0.97 -5.86
CA ALA A 28 -4.22 -0.13 -6.34
C ALA A 28 -4.86 0.73 -5.22
N VAL A 29 -5.01 0.18 -4.02
CA VAL A 29 -5.52 0.89 -2.83
C VAL A 29 -4.58 2.03 -2.44
N TYR A 30 -3.27 1.75 -2.40
CA TYR A 30 -2.26 2.71 -2.04
C TYR A 30 -2.13 3.83 -3.10
N GLU A 31 -2.10 3.48 -4.39
CA GLU A 31 -2.11 4.41 -5.52
C GLU A 31 -3.34 5.34 -5.45
N LEU A 32 -4.53 4.80 -5.19
CA LEU A 32 -5.75 5.59 -5.07
C LEU A 32 -5.68 6.56 -3.88
N TYR A 33 -5.18 6.12 -2.73
CA TYR A 33 -5.00 6.98 -1.57
C TYR A 33 -4.06 8.15 -1.87
N VAL A 34 -2.89 7.87 -2.44
CA VAL A 34 -1.90 8.90 -2.80
C VAL A 34 -2.48 9.87 -3.83
N ARG A 35 -3.14 9.39 -4.89
CA ARG A 35 -3.81 10.25 -5.86
C ARG A 35 -4.87 11.14 -5.22
N SER A 36 -5.64 10.59 -4.27
CA SER A 36 -6.67 11.33 -3.56
C SER A 36 -6.07 12.42 -2.66
N PHE A 37 -4.95 12.14 -2.00
CA PHE A 37 -4.22 13.10 -1.16
C PHE A 37 -3.74 14.33 -1.96
N TYR A 38 -3.22 14.11 -3.17
CA TYR A 38 -2.71 15.19 -4.03
C TYR A 38 -3.76 15.81 -4.96
N LEU A 39 -5.02 15.36 -4.91
CA LEU A 39 -6.04 15.77 -5.88
C LEU A 39 -6.35 17.28 -5.82
N MET A 40 -6.24 17.87 -4.63
CA MET A 40 -6.58 19.27 -4.39
C MET A 40 -5.34 20.07 -3.91
N PRO A 41 -5.22 21.36 -4.29
CA PRO A 41 -6.10 22.10 -5.21
C PRO A 41 -5.96 21.65 -6.68
N PRO A 42 -6.82 22.11 -7.62
CA PRO A 42 -6.71 21.81 -9.04
C PRO A 42 -5.34 22.17 -9.63
N LYS A 43 -4.69 21.24 -10.35
CA LYS A 43 -3.39 21.43 -10.99
C LYS A 43 -3.37 20.86 -12.41
N ARG A 44 -2.28 21.14 -13.16
CA ARG A 44 -2.00 20.46 -14.43
C ARG A 44 -1.70 18.98 -14.20
N LEU A 45 -2.10 18.12 -15.13
CA LEU A 45 -1.91 16.66 -15.02
C LEU A 45 -0.47 16.25 -14.73
N GLN A 46 0.52 16.93 -15.31
CA GLN A 46 1.92 16.65 -15.07
C GLN A 46 2.37 16.91 -13.63
N ALA A 47 1.77 17.89 -12.95
CA ALA A 47 2.05 18.13 -11.54
C ALA A 47 1.51 16.99 -10.68
N TYR A 48 0.27 16.55 -10.91
CA TYR A 48 -0.30 15.37 -10.22
C TYR A 48 0.59 14.14 -10.43
N HIS A 49 0.96 13.86 -11.68
CA HIS A 49 1.79 12.70 -11.99
C HIS A 49 3.15 12.74 -11.27
N SER A 50 3.84 13.89 -11.29
CA SER A 50 5.13 14.04 -10.62
C SER A 50 5.05 13.78 -9.11
N GLN A 51 4.04 14.36 -8.45
CA GLN A 51 3.82 14.17 -7.01
C GLN A 51 3.49 12.72 -6.67
N VAL A 52 2.58 12.10 -7.43
CA VAL A 52 2.16 10.71 -7.21
C VAL A 52 3.34 9.75 -7.44
N VAL A 53 4.05 9.85 -8.57
CA VAL A 53 5.21 9.00 -8.88
C VAL A 53 6.29 9.08 -7.79
N GLY A 54 6.50 10.26 -7.23
CA GLY A 54 7.42 10.47 -6.11
C GLY A 54 7.08 9.63 -4.88
N GLN A 55 5.81 9.30 -4.65
CA GLN A 55 5.33 8.56 -3.49
C GLN A 55 5.06 7.07 -3.77
N VAL A 56 4.76 6.70 -5.02
CA VAL A 56 4.36 5.32 -5.37
C VAL A 56 5.50 4.44 -5.87
N ARG A 57 6.68 5.03 -6.09
CA ARG A 57 7.90 4.26 -6.35
C ARG A 57 8.33 3.40 -5.15
N ALA A 58 9.03 2.31 -5.43
CA ALA A 58 9.41 1.31 -4.43
C ALA A 58 10.25 1.87 -3.27
N GLU A 59 11.13 2.84 -3.53
CA GLU A 59 11.94 3.49 -2.50
C GLU A 59 11.08 4.24 -1.48
N SER A 60 10.08 4.98 -1.96
CA SER A 60 9.17 5.73 -1.09
C SER A 60 8.25 4.79 -0.32
N GLN A 61 7.74 3.74 -0.97
CA GLN A 61 6.98 2.70 -0.29
C GLN A 61 7.79 1.99 0.82
N ALA A 62 9.08 1.73 0.58
CA ALA A 62 9.95 1.16 1.61
C ALA A 62 10.10 2.09 2.83
N ASN A 63 10.21 3.40 2.60
CA ASN A 63 10.26 4.39 3.68
C ASN A 63 8.93 4.48 4.44
N HIS A 64 7.80 4.42 3.73
CA HIS A 64 6.47 4.40 4.33
C HIS A 64 6.23 3.15 5.18
N LEU A 65 6.68 1.97 4.74
CA LEU A 65 6.60 0.79 5.59
C LEU A 65 7.40 0.99 6.88
N ARG A 66 8.62 1.51 6.78
CA ARG A 66 9.48 1.78 7.94
C ARG A 66 8.83 2.76 8.92
N SER A 67 8.14 3.80 8.43
CA SER A 67 7.44 4.75 9.32
C SER A 67 6.20 4.13 9.98
N LEU A 68 5.57 3.14 9.34
CA LEU A 68 4.42 2.43 9.89
C LEU A 68 4.80 1.33 10.88
N GLU A 69 5.98 0.70 10.78
CA GLU A 69 6.42 -0.43 11.62
C GLU A 69 6.14 -0.24 13.13
N PRO A 70 6.41 0.92 13.77
CA PRO A 70 6.11 1.14 15.19
C PRO A 70 4.62 1.13 15.55
N HIS A 71 3.74 1.26 14.57
CA HIS A 71 2.29 1.31 14.74
C HIS A 71 1.59 -0.01 14.41
N LEU A 72 2.33 -1.00 13.88
CA LEU A 72 1.77 -2.28 13.46
C LEU A 72 1.57 -3.22 14.64
N THR A 73 0.47 -3.97 14.60
CA THR A 73 0.22 -5.10 15.49
C THR A 73 1.06 -6.30 15.09
N ALA A 74 1.15 -7.30 15.97
CA ALA A 74 1.86 -8.55 15.66
C ALA A 74 1.33 -9.23 14.38
N THR A 75 0.00 -9.27 14.20
CA THR A 75 -0.63 -9.84 13.01
C THR A 75 -0.25 -9.06 11.74
N GLU A 76 -0.27 -7.73 11.79
CA GLU A 76 0.09 -6.86 10.66
C GLU A 76 1.57 -7.04 10.27
N LEU A 77 2.46 -7.15 11.27
CA LEU A 77 3.88 -7.45 11.04
C LEU A 77 4.07 -8.81 10.35
N GLU A 78 3.32 -9.84 10.74
CA GLU A 78 3.39 -11.16 10.08
C GLU A 78 2.88 -11.10 8.63
N ILE A 79 1.82 -10.33 8.36
CA ILE A 79 1.35 -10.09 6.99
C ILE A 79 2.43 -9.38 6.15
N SER A 80 3.07 -8.34 6.68
CA SER A 80 4.19 -7.66 6.01
C SER A 80 5.36 -8.62 5.76
N LYS A 81 5.74 -9.47 6.72
CA LYS A 81 6.79 -10.49 6.53
C LYS A 81 6.43 -11.50 5.42
N ARG A 82 5.16 -11.92 5.32
CA ARG A 82 4.69 -12.79 4.22
C ARG A 82 4.88 -12.13 2.86
N GLY A 83 4.57 -10.83 2.75
CA GLY A 83 4.82 -10.03 1.55
C GLY A 83 6.30 -9.99 1.17
N ARG A 84 7.17 -9.69 2.14
CA ARG A 84 8.64 -9.67 2.00
C ARG A 84 9.18 -10.97 1.42
N ASN A 85 8.75 -12.10 1.99
CA ASN A 85 9.25 -13.43 1.62
C ASN A 85 8.74 -13.89 0.25
N ALA A 86 7.57 -13.41 -0.18
CA ALA A 86 7.04 -13.70 -1.52
C ALA A 86 7.78 -12.92 -2.63
N ALA A 87 8.35 -11.77 -2.31
CA ALA A 87 9.16 -10.95 -3.22
C ALA A 87 10.60 -11.49 -3.38
N SER A 88 10.74 -12.77 -3.75
CA SER A 88 12.05 -13.44 -3.87
C SER A 88 12.73 -13.24 -5.23
N LYS A 89 11.98 -12.86 -6.27
CA LYS A 89 12.53 -12.63 -7.61
C LYS A 89 13.20 -11.26 -7.68
N ARG A 90 14.52 -11.26 -7.92
CA ARG A 90 15.32 -10.03 -8.01
C ARG A 90 14.81 -9.10 -9.13
N PRO A 91 14.44 -7.84 -8.82
CA PRO A 91 14.10 -6.85 -9.84
C PRO A 91 15.35 -6.43 -10.61
N ARG A 92 15.17 -5.98 -11.87
CA ARG A 92 16.29 -5.51 -12.71
C ARG A 92 16.79 -4.11 -12.34
N ARG A 93 15.93 -3.26 -11.77
CA ARG A 93 16.18 -1.81 -11.60
C ARG A 93 16.13 -1.31 -10.16
N VAL A 94 15.75 -2.17 -9.21
CA VAL A 94 15.55 -1.81 -7.80
C VAL A 94 16.27 -2.84 -6.94
N ALA A 95 16.89 -2.39 -5.84
CA ALA A 95 17.51 -3.30 -4.88
C ALA A 95 16.47 -4.29 -4.33
N LEU A 96 16.88 -5.54 -4.12
CA LEU A 96 15.95 -6.59 -3.69
C LEU A 96 15.23 -6.21 -2.39
N GLU A 97 15.94 -5.65 -1.42
CA GLU A 97 15.39 -5.23 -0.13
C GLU A 97 14.33 -4.13 -0.25
N ILE A 98 14.53 -3.19 -1.18
CA ILE A 98 13.58 -2.10 -1.45
C ILE A 98 12.31 -2.67 -2.09
N TYR A 99 12.47 -3.55 -3.07
CA TYR A 99 11.34 -4.24 -3.69
C TYR A 99 10.56 -5.10 -2.69
N GLN A 100 11.27 -5.87 -1.85
CA GLN A 100 10.67 -6.64 -0.79
C GLN A 100 9.90 -5.78 0.21
N SER A 101 10.43 -4.60 0.55
CA SER A 101 9.76 -3.65 1.44
C SER A 101 8.52 -3.04 0.79
N ALA A 102 8.59 -2.65 -0.49
CA ALA A 102 7.42 -2.18 -1.25
C ALA A 102 6.32 -3.25 -1.31
N THR A 103 6.65 -4.48 -1.69
CA THR A 103 5.68 -5.59 -1.71
C THR A 103 5.13 -5.92 -0.32
N SER A 104 5.91 -5.72 0.75
CA SER A 104 5.42 -5.86 2.12
C SER A 104 4.37 -4.81 2.48
N LEU A 105 4.55 -3.56 2.03
CA LEU A 105 3.57 -2.48 2.18
C LEU A 105 2.30 -2.81 1.40
N GLU A 106 2.43 -3.11 0.11
CA GLU A 106 1.31 -3.48 -0.76
C GLU A 106 0.51 -4.65 -0.17
N THR A 107 1.19 -5.70 0.29
CA THR A 107 0.54 -6.86 0.93
C THR A 107 -0.27 -6.45 2.17
N LEU A 108 0.29 -5.58 3.02
CA LEU A 108 -0.40 -5.07 4.20
C LEU A 108 -1.63 -4.24 3.84
N MET A 109 -1.51 -3.34 2.85
CA MET A 109 -2.62 -2.50 2.39
C MET A 109 -3.75 -3.34 1.83
N GLY A 110 -3.43 -4.36 1.02
CA GLY A 110 -4.43 -5.27 0.48
C GLY A 110 -5.14 -6.11 1.56
N TYR A 111 -4.39 -6.59 2.55
CA TYR A 111 -4.97 -7.32 3.68
C TYR A 111 -5.95 -6.45 4.48
N LEU A 112 -5.54 -5.24 4.85
CA LEU A 112 -6.39 -4.34 5.64
C LEU A 112 -7.58 -3.82 4.84
N TYR A 113 -7.43 -3.57 3.54
CA TYR A 113 -8.55 -3.19 2.67
C TYR A 113 -9.69 -4.22 2.70
N ILE A 114 -9.35 -5.50 2.78
CA ILE A 114 -10.34 -6.60 2.78
C ILE A 114 -10.89 -6.85 4.18
N THR A 115 -10.05 -6.75 5.21
CA THR A 115 -10.38 -7.22 6.57
C THR A 115 -10.82 -6.13 7.52
N ASP A 116 -10.23 -4.95 7.41
CA ASP A 116 -10.47 -3.82 8.31
C ASP A 116 -10.16 -2.48 7.62
N PRO A 117 -11.10 -1.96 6.79
CA PRO A 117 -10.95 -0.69 6.11
C PRO A 117 -10.76 0.51 7.05
N GLN A 118 -11.24 0.41 8.29
CA GLN A 118 -11.08 1.47 9.28
C GLN A 118 -9.64 1.51 9.78
N ARG A 119 -9.04 0.35 10.08
CA ARG A 119 -7.62 0.23 10.43
C ARG A 119 -6.71 0.64 9.28
N LEU A 120 -7.06 0.27 8.03
CA LEU A 120 -6.38 0.78 6.84
C LEU A 120 -6.31 2.31 6.83
N ALA A 121 -7.46 2.98 6.99
CA ALA A 121 -7.52 4.44 7.01
C ALA A 121 -6.67 5.04 8.14
N GLN A 122 -6.65 4.42 9.33
CA GLN A 122 -5.81 4.87 10.45
C GLN A 122 -4.30 4.76 10.17
N LEU A 123 -3.86 3.74 9.42
CA LEU A 123 -2.44 3.61 9.06
C LEU A 123 -2.09 4.58 7.92
N LEU A 124 -2.95 4.75 6.94
CA LEU A 124 -2.72 5.66 5.81
C LEU A 124 -2.54 7.11 6.28
N THR A 125 -3.28 7.57 7.30
CA THR A 125 -3.11 8.92 7.86
C THR A 125 -1.77 9.15 8.58
N LYS A 126 -0.99 8.09 8.84
CA LYS A 126 0.34 8.17 9.45
C LYS A 126 1.47 8.25 8.42
N LEU A 127 1.14 8.16 7.14
CA LEU A 127 2.13 8.31 6.08
C LEU A 127 2.61 9.76 6.02
N ASP A 128 3.92 9.93 5.92
CA ASP A 128 4.54 11.25 5.78
C ASP A 128 4.49 11.70 4.32
N LEU A 129 3.27 11.99 3.85
CA LEU A 129 3.06 12.56 2.54
C LEU A 129 3.29 14.07 2.62
N GLU A 130 4.31 14.55 1.91
CA GLU A 130 4.58 15.98 1.81
C GLU A 130 3.32 16.70 1.32
N LYS A 131 2.85 17.68 2.10
CA LYS A 131 1.74 18.51 1.68
C LYS A 131 2.13 19.22 0.38
N PRO A 132 1.23 19.27 -0.62
CA PRO A 132 1.51 20.03 -1.81
C PRO A 132 1.82 21.47 -1.40
N SER A 133 2.98 22.01 -1.80
CA SER A 133 3.26 23.44 -1.70
C SER A 133 2.13 24.21 -2.39
N ASP A 134 1.59 25.21 -1.70
CA ASP A 134 0.59 26.15 -2.23
C ASP A 134 1.11 26.88 -3.48
#